data_AF-A0AAD9NCE0-F1
#
_entry.id   AF-A0AAD9NCE0-F1
#
_cell.length_a   1.000
_cell.length_b   1.000
_cell.length_c   1.000
_cell.angle_alpha   90.00
_cell.angle_beta   90.00
_cell.angle_gamma   90.00
#
_symmetry.space_group_name_H-M   'P 1'
#
loop_
_entity.id
_entity.type
_entity.pdbx_description
1 polymer ?
#
loop_
_entity_poly.entity_id
_entity_poly.type
_entity_poly.pdbx_seq_one_letter_code
_entity_poly.pdbx_strand_id
1 'polypeptide(L)'
;MDKEYAVVQGPLSTTRVDFWRMVWEHNAQAIVMLTKCEENGQAKCDHYWPANTEPMYYGYLKVQVISQTTSDDWIVSRLMLSKGRQGRTITHFHYTAWHEMEVPRNTQSIIAFVRLVRNSLESRGGPLVVHCSTGCGRSGTFVALDRLLQHIGKHDWCDVFGTVCDMRTHRCHMIWNQVSIAFQKQKIHMHT
;
A
#
# COMPACT_ATOMS: atom_id res chain seq x y z
N MET A 1 3.07 20.31 -6.55
CA MET A 1 3.64 18.95 -6.62
C MET A 1 2.57 18.00 -6.17
N ASP A 2 2.02 17.22 -7.10
CA ASP A 2 0.99 16.24 -6.79
C ASP A 2 1.59 15.16 -5.90
N LYS A 3 1.09 15.04 -4.66
CA LYS A 3 1.53 14.01 -3.72
C LYS A 3 0.86 12.71 -4.08
N GLU A 4 1.50 11.93 -4.96
CA GLU A 4 0.96 10.66 -5.47
C GLU A 4 0.76 9.60 -4.37
N TYR A 5 1.56 9.63 -3.30
CA TYR A 5 1.47 8.64 -2.21
C TYR A 5 1.37 9.30 -0.84
N ALA A 6 0.64 8.64 0.06
CA ALA A 6 0.65 8.92 1.50
C ALA A 6 1.11 7.66 2.24
N VAL A 7 2.40 7.60 2.58
CA VAL A 7 2.99 6.44 3.27
C VAL A 7 2.86 6.60 4.79
N VAL A 8 2.16 5.68 5.43
CA VAL A 8 1.85 5.73 6.87
C VAL A 8 2.16 4.40 7.58
N GLN A 9 2.19 4.41 8.90
CA GLN A 9 2.24 3.19 9.70
C GLN A 9 0.89 2.45 9.67
N GLY A 10 0.90 1.15 9.97
CA GLY A 10 -0.32 0.40 10.20
C GLY A 10 -1.11 1.00 11.35
N PRO A 11 -2.44 1.18 11.23
CA PRO A 11 -3.24 1.72 12.31
C PRO A 11 -3.09 0.92 13.61
N LEU A 12 -3.01 1.63 14.73
CA LEU A 12 -3.18 1.08 16.07
C LEU A 12 -4.67 1.10 16.42
N SER A 13 -5.07 0.31 17.41
CA SER A 13 -6.46 0.29 17.90
C SER A 13 -6.98 1.68 18.27
N THR A 14 -6.10 2.54 18.77
CA THR A 14 -6.35 3.95 19.17
C THR A 14 -6.34 4.94 18.01
N THR A 15 -5.74 4.62 16.86
CA THR A 15 -5.56 5.57 15.74
C THR A 15 -6.40 5.23 14.51
N ARG A 16 -7.32 4.26 14.60
CA ARG A 16 -8.22 3.90 13.48
C ARG A 16 -9.10 5.05 13.01
N VAL A 17 -9.59 5.86 13.95
CA VAL A 17 -10.40 7.04 13.65
C VAL A 17 -9.58 8.06 12.86
N ASP A 18 -8.36 8.32 13.28
CA ASP A 18 -7.46 9.26 12.60
C ASP A 18 -7.07 8.75 11.20
N PHE A 19 -6.86 7.44 11.05
CA PHE A 19 -6.57 6.82 9.75
C PHE A 19 -7.71 7.06 8.74
N TRP A 20 -8.96 6.74 9.12
CA TRP A 20 -10.10 6.96 8.22
C TRP A 20 -10.39 8.44 7.97
N ARG A 21 -10.17 9.30 8.98
CA ARG A 21 -10.25 10.75 8.80
C ARG A 21 -9.25 11.24 7.75
N MET A 22 -8.00 10.79 7.83
CA MET A 22 -6.95 11.10 6.86
C MET A 22 -7.31 10.59 5.45
N VAL A 23 -7.80 9.35 5.33
CA VAL A 23 -8.30 8.81 4.06
C VAL A 23 -9.37 9.74 3.48
N TRP A 24 -10.38 10.12 4.27
CA TRP A 24 -11.47 11.01 3.84
C TRP A 24 -10.97 12.38 3.39
N GLU A 25 -10.27 13.10 4.27
CA GLU A 25 -9.87 14.50 4.11
C GLU A 25 -8.89 14.70 2.95
N HIS A 26 -7.97 13.76 2.73
CA HIS A 26 -7.02 13.84 1.63
C HIS A 26 -7.54 13.29 0.30
N ASN A 27 -8.83 12.94 0.23
CA ASN A 27 -9.45 12.38 -0.97
C ASN A 27 -8.70 11.16 -1.53
N ALA A 28 -8.18 10.29 -0.65
CA ALA A 28 -7.38 9.14 -1.04
C ALA A 28 -8.07 8.30 -2.13
N GLN A 29 -7.30 7.90 -3.15
CA GLN A 29 -7.81 7.09 -4.27
C GLN A 29 -8.08 5.64 -3.84
N ALA A 30 -7.14 5.08 -3.08
CA ALA A 30 -7.13 3.70 -2.64
C ALA A 30 -6.20 3.53 -1.43
N ILE A 31 -6.26 2.35 -0.82
CA ILE A 31 -5.40 1.94 0.28
C ILE A 31 -4.64 0.68 -0.13
N VAL A 32 -3.34 0.64 0.13
CA VAL A 32 -2.46 -0.52 -0.05
C VAL A 32 -1.92 -0.94 1.31
N MET A 33 -2.26 -2.15 1.73
CA MET A 33 -1.85 -2.80 2.96
C MET A 33 -0.88 -3.94 2.64
N LEU A 34 0.34 -3.86 3.16
CA LEU A 34 1.45 -4.79 2.84
C LEU A 34 1.88 -5.63 4.06
N THR A 35 0.97 -5.86 5.00
CA THR A 35 1.24 -6.63 6.22
C THR A 35 -0.03 -7.34 6.64
N LYS A 36 0.08 -8.54 7.20
CA LYS A 36 -1.04 -9.12 7.96
C LYS A 36 -1.19 -8.36 9.28
N CYS A 37 -2.37 -8.43 9.90
CA CYS A 37 -2.60 -7.84 11.22
C CYS A 37 -1.70 -8.48 12.29
N GLU A 38 -1.45 -9.78 12.16
CA GLU A 38 -0.56 -10.55 13.02
C GLU A 38 0.43 -11.34 12.16
N GLU A 39 1.70 -11.33 12.57
CA GLU A 39 2.77 -12.13 11.98
C GLU A 39 3.60 -12.71 13.12
N ASN A 40 3.75 -14.04 13.16
CA ASN A 40 4.50 -14.78 14.19
C ASN A 40 4.05 -14.47 15.63
N GLY A 41 2.74 -14.39 15.85
CA GLY A 41 2.17 -14.05 17.14
C GLY A 41 2.39 -12.59 17.56
N GLN A 42 2.93 -11.75 16.68
CA GLN A 42 3.12 -10.32 16.94
C GLN A 42 2.12 -9.48 16.15
N ALA A 43 1.40 -8.61 16.86
CA ALA A 43 0.57 -7.59 16.22
C ALA A 43 1.44 -6.64 15.38
N LYS A 44 1.12 -6.51 14.10
CA LYS A 44 1.77 -5.61 13.13
C LYS A 44 0.87 -4.45 12.72
N CYS A 45 -0.44 -4.67 12.72
CA CYS A 45 -1.47 -3.69 12.36
C CYS A 45 -2.80 -4.08 13.03
N ASP A 46 -3.55 -3.12 13.54
CA ASP A 46 -4.92 -3.38 14.02
C ASP A 46 -5.87 -3.62 12.84
N HIS A 47 -6.94 -4.40 13.06
CA HIS A 47 -7.96 -4.62 12.05
C HIS A 47 -8.87 -3.38 11.96
N TYR A 48 -8.51 -2.46 11.07
CA TYR A 48 -9.13 -1.14 10.97
C TYR A 48 -10.28 -1.03 9.96
N TRP A 49 -10.75 -2.13 9.37
CA TRP A 49 -11.90 -2.14 8.45
C TRP A 49 -12.99 -3.12 8.96
N PRO A 50 -14.22 -3.07 8.44
CA PRO A 50 -15.26 -4.04 8.81
C PRO A 50 -14.90 -5.45 8.35
N ALA A 51 -15.15 -6.46 9.21
CA ALA A 51 -14.84 -7.86 8.90
C ALA A 51 -15.89 -8.53 7.96
N ASN A 52 -17.05 -7.90 7.79
CA ASN A 52 -18.16 -8.40 6.97
C ASN A 52 -18.92 -7.21 6.36
N THR A 53 -20.11 -7.47 5.81
CA THR A 53 -20.96 -6.46 5.17
C THR A 53 -21.64 -5.50 6.14
N GLU A 54 -21.58 -5.76 7.45
CA GLU A 54 -22.10 -4.85 8.45
C GLU A 54 -21.22 -3.59 8.52
N PRO A 55 -21.81 -2.39 8.46
CA PRO A 55 -21.04 -1.17 8.50
C PRO A 55 -20.44 -0.92 9.88
N MET A 56 -19.22 -0.38 9.91
CA MET A 56 -18.56 0.08 11.14
C MET A 56 -18.38 1.60 11.12
N TYR A 57 -18.44 2.21 12.30
CA TYR A 57 -18.21 3.64 12.48
C TYR A 57 -16.83 3.91 13.07
N TYR A 58 -16.13 4.86 12.47
CA TYR A 58 -14.86 5.40 12.94
C TYR A 58 -15.03 6.90 13.15
N GLY A 59 -15.43 7.29 14.36
CA GLY A 59 -15.92 8.64 14.63
C GLY A 59 -17.21 8.92 13.85
N TYR A 60 -17.21 9.99 13.05
CA TYR A 60 -18.35 10.37 12.21
C TYR A 60 -18.36 9.69 10.83
N LEU A 61 -17.34 8.88 10.51
CA LEU A 61 -17.23 8.19 9.23
C LEU A 61 -17.81 6.78 9.34
N LYS A 62 -18.60 6.41 8.34
CA LYS A 62 -19.14 5.06 8.18
C LYS A 62 -18.35 4.33 7.09
N VAL A 63 -17.88 3.13 7.38
CA VAL A 63 -17.17 2.25 6.43
C VAL A 63 -17.96 0.96 6.29
N GLN A 64 -18.19 0.51 5.06
CA GLN A 64 -18.90 -0.73 4.78
C GLN A 64 -18.21 -1.51 3.67
N VAL A 65 -18.05 -2.82 3.84
CA VAL A 65 -17.59 -3.69 2.75
C VAL A 65 -18.72 -3.90 1.76
N ILE A 66 -18.49 -3.56 0.49
CA ILE A 66 -19.45 -3.74 -0.61
C ILE A 66 -19.18 -5.05 -1.35
N SER A 67 -17.91 -5.34 -1.62
CA SER A 67 -17.48 -6.57 -2.27
C SER A 67 -16.05 -6.90 -1.88
N GLN A 68 -15.72 -8.19 -1.84
CA GLN A 68 -14.36 -8.65 -1.60
C GLN A 68 -14.02 -9.78 -2.58
N THR A 69 -12.80 -9.76 -3.11
CA THR A 69 -12.23 -10.83 -3.92
C THR A 69 -10.93 -11.28 -3.29
N THR A 70 -10.81 -12.58 -3.06
CA THR A 70 -9.62 -13.20 -2.47
C THR A 70 -8.89 -13.99 -3.53
N SER A 71 -7.57 -13.83 -3.57
CA SER A 71 -6.64 -14.68 -4.33
C SER A 71 -5.64 -15.32 -3.36
N ASP A 72 -4.71 -16.11 -3.88
CA ASP A 72 -3.67 -16.74 -3.05
C ASP A 72 -2.74 -15.70 -2.39
N ASP A 73 -2.43 -14.61 -3.10
CA ASP A 73 -1.38 -13.67 -2.68
C ASP A 73 -1.91 -12.33 -2.16
N TRP A 74 -3.17 -11.99 -2.43
CA TRP A 74 -3.79 -10.75 -1.98
C TRP A 74 -5.32 -10.82 -1.89
N ILE A 75 -5.88 -9.85 -1.16
CA ILE A 75 -7.30 -9.59 -1.02
C ILE A 75 -7.59 -8.19 -1.58
N VAL A 76 -8.67 -8.05 -2.35
CA VAL A 76 -9.17 -6.75 -2.82
C VAL A 76 -10.57 -6.53 -2.29
N SER A 77 -10.76 -5.47 -1.51
CA SER A 77 -12.06 -5.10 -0.95
C SER A 77 -12.51 -3.74 -1.48
N ARG A 78 -13.73 -3.64 -2.00
CA ARG A 78 -14.38 -2.34 -2.24
C ARG A 78 -15.14 -1.92 -1.00
N LEU A 79 -14.79 -0.75 -0.49
CA LEU A 79 -15.36 -0.17 0.71
C LEU A 79 -16.18 1.06 0.35
N MET A 80 -17.40 1.17 0.86
CA MET A 80 -18.14 2.42 0.86
C MET A 80 -17.76 3.22 2.09
N LEU A 81 -17.16 4.38 1.87
CA LEU A 81 -16.79 5.35 2.91
C LEU A 81 -17.76 6.53 2.83
N SER A 82 -18.47 6.81 3.93
CA SER A 82 -19.52 7.84 3.97
C SER A 82 -19.38 8.79 5.14
N LYS A 83 -19.73 10.07 4.88
CA LYS A 83 -19.87 11.15 5.85
C LYS A 83 -21.26 11.78 5.67
N GLY A 84 -22.21 11.43 6.52
CA GLY A 84 -23.61 11.85 6.37
C GLY A 84 -24.19 11.36 5.04
N ARG A 85 -24.58 12.30 4.17
CA ARG A 85 -25.13 11.99 2.82
C ARG A 85 -24.08 11.84 1.73
N GLN A 86 -22.83 12.23 2.00
CA GLN A 86 -21.73 12.08 1.04
C GLN A 86 -21.13 10.70 1.19
N GLY A 87 -20.87 10.02 0.08
CA GLY A 87 -20.25 8.70 0.05
C GLY A 87 -19.33 8.56 -1.14
N ARG A 88 -18.26 7.78 -0.98
CA ARG A 88 -17.38 7.38 -2.07
C ARG A 88 -16.84 5.98 -1.85
N THR A 89 -16.55 5.31 -2.94
CA THR A 89 -15.88 4.01 -2.89
C THR A 89 -14.38 4.18 -2.72
N ILE A 90 -13.79 3.38 -1.84
CA ILE A 90 -12.35 3.22 -1.66
C ILE A 90 -12.01 1.75 -1.93
N THR A 91 -11.06 1.50 -2.81
CA THR A 91 -10.52 0.15 -3.00
C THR A 91 -9.38 -0.08 -2.01
N HIS A 92 -9.47 -1.16 -1.25
CA HIS A 92 -8.47 -1.61 -0.30
C HIS A 92 -7.78 -2.85 -0.87
N PHE A 93 -6.48 -2.73 -1.14
CA PHE A 93 -5.63 -3.78 -1.65
C PHE A 93 -4.75 -4.30 -0.51
N HIS A 94 -4.92 -5.55 -0.14
CA HIS A 94 -4.17 -6.18 0.94
C HIS A 94 -3.31 -7.31 0.39
N TYR A 95 -2.01 -7.07 0.26
CA TYR A 95 -1.05 -8.08 -0.16
C TYR A 95 -0.68 -8.98 1.03
N THR A 96 -1.09 -10.24 0.98
CA THR A 96 -1.03 -11.21 2.08
C THR A 96 0.14 -12.18 1.96
N ALA A 97 0.78 -12.27 0.79
CA ALA A 97 1.93 -13.17 0.55
C ALA A 97 3.28 -12.64 1.07
N TRP A 98 3.33 -11.46 1.69
CA TRP A 98 4.57 -10.93 2.25
C TRP A 98 4.86 -11.55 3.63
N HIS A 99 5.49 -12.72 3.62
CA HIS A 99 5.89 -13.43 4.84
C HIS A 99 7.27 -12.98 5.33
N GLU A 100 7.33 -12.58 6.61
CA GLU A 100 8.54 -12.33 7.41
C GLU A 100 9.60 -11.40 6.79
N MET A 101 10.77 -11.28 7.42
CA MET A 101 11.83 -10.29 7.13
C MET A 101 12.55 -10.47 5.79
N GLU A 102 12.01 -11.27 4.89
CA GLU A 102 12.60 -11.58 3.59
C GLU A 102 11.80 -10.96 2.44
N VAL A 103 12.47 -10.78 1.30
CA VAL A 103 11.84 -10.36 0.05
C VAL A 103 10.90 -11.49 -0.41
N PRO A 104 9.71 -11.18 -1.00
CA PRO A 104 8.82 -12.23 -1.49
C PRO A 104 9.58 -13.22 -2.38
N ARG A 105 9.55 -14.51 -2.02
CA ARG A 105 10.25 -15.58 -2.77
C ARG A 105 9.90 -15.56 -4.25
N ASN A 106 8.64 -15.25 -4.55
CA ASN A 106 8.17 -14.97 -5.89
C ASN A 106 8.01 -13.46 -6.11
N THR A 107 9.03 -12.87 -6.72
CA THR A 107 9.00 -11.45 -7.12
C THR A 107 7.97 -11.14 -8.20
N GLN A 108 7.45 -12.12 -8.94
CA GLN A 108 6.39 -11.91 -9.93
C GLN A 108 5.06 -11.56 -9.26
N SER A 109 4.78 -12.13 -8.09
CA SER A 109 3.53 -11.86 -7.36
C SER A 109 3.41 -10.38 -6.97
N ILE A 110 4.46 -9.81 -6.38
CA ILE A 110 4.43 -8.38 -6.02
C ILE A 110 4.41 -7.45 -7.24
N ILE A 111 5.04 -7.84 -8.36
CA ILE A 111 4.95 -7.07 -9.62
C ILE A 111 3.52 -7.12 -10.17
N ALA A 112 2.89 -8.30 -10.17
CA ALA A 112 1.50 -8.47 -10.60
C ALA A 112 0.55 -7.65 -9.73
N PHE A 113 0.76 -7.67 -8.41
CA PHE A 113 0.00 -6.86 -7.46
C PHE A 113 0.17 -5.34 -7.70
N VAL A 114 1.39 -4.86 -7.93
CA VAL A 114 1.63 -3.44 -8.26
C VAL A 114 0.89 -3.04 -9.54
N ARG A 115 0.96 -3.87 -10.60
CA ARG A 115 0.22 -3.63 -11.84
C ARG A 115 -1.29 -3.63 -11.61
N LEU A 116 -1.81 -4.56 -10.80
CA LEU A 116 -3.22 -4.61 -10.42
C LEU A 116 -3.65 -3.32 -9.74
N VAL A 117 -2.90 -2.84 -8.74
CA VAL A 117 -3.20 -1.58 -8.04
C VAL A 117 -3.26 -0.45 -9.06
N ARG A 118 -2.19 -0.27 -9.85
CA ARG A 118 -2.06 0.85 -10.79
C ARG A 118 -3.15 0.87 -11.86
N ASN A 119 -3.49 -0.29 -12.42
CA ASN A 119 -4.56 -0.42 -13.42
C ASN A 119 -5.96 -0.17 -12.83
N SER A 120 -6.10 -0.25 -11.51
CA SER A 120 -7.36 -0.02 -10.80
C SER A 120 -7.51 1.41 -10.27
N LEU A 121 -6.46 2.25 -10.37
CA LEU A 121 -6.52 3.63 -9.94
C LEU A 121 -7.27 4.46 -10.98
N GLU A 122 -8.33 5.15 -10.53
CA GLU A 122 -8.99 6.17 -11.32
C GLU A 122 -8.15 7.46 -11.29
N SER A 123 -8.32 8.34 -12.29
CA SER A 123 -7.67 9.65 -12.40
C SER A 123 -8.20 10.70 -11.39
N ARG A 124 -8.48 10.28 -10.15
CA ARG A 124 -8.92 11.16 -9.06
C ARG A 124 -7.72 11.86 -8.42
N GLY A 125 -7.85 13.14 -8.06
CA GLY A 125 -6.72 13.96 -7.57
C GLY A 125 -6.24 13.72 -6.13
N GLY A 126 -6.25 12.49 -5.60
CA GLY A 126 -5.79 12.18 -4.24
C GLY A 126 -4.61 11.20 -4.17
N PRO A 127 -4.01 10.98 -2.99
CA PRO A 127 -2.89 10.06 -2.85
C PRO A 127 -3.35 8.59 -2.80
N LEU A 128 -2.45 7.70 -3.20
CA LEU A 128 -2.48 6.29 -2.83
C LEU A 128 -1.97 6.15 -1.39
N VAL A 129 -2.82 5.74 -0.46
CA VAL A 129 -2.42 5.49 0.93
C VAL A 129 -1.70 4.14 0.98
N VAL A 130 -0.45 4.12 1.43
CA VAL A 130 0.36 2.89 1.49
C VAL A 130 0.83 2.67 2.92
N HIS A 131 0.62 1.48 3.46
CA HIS A 131 1.13 1.13 4.78
C HIS A 131 1.57 -0.34 4.87
N CYS A 132 2.42 -0.60 5.86
CA CYS A 132 2.73 -1.94 6.34
C CYS A 132 2.54 -1.93 7.87
N SER A 133 3.55 -2.38 8.63
CA SER A 133 3.57 -2.18 10.08
C SER A 133 4.11 -0.79 10.44
N THR A 134 5.35 -0.47 10.09
CA THR A 134 6.00 0.83 10.42
C THR A 134 5.87 1.88 9.32
N GLY A 135 5.43 1.49 8.12
CA GLY A 135 5.35 2.39 6.96
C GLY A 135 6.72 2.76 6.37
N CYS A 136 7.68 1.82 6.40
CA CYS A 136 9.04 2.05 5.92
C CYS A 136 9.51 0.96 4.94
N GLY A 137 9.73 -0.28 5.42
CA GLY A 137 10.33 -1.37 4.63
C GLY A 137 9.49 -1.79 3.43
N ARG A 138 8.43 -2.57 3.66
CA ARG A 138 7.55 -3.09 2.58
C ARG A 138 6.88 -1.95 1.81
N SER A 139 6.42 -0.90 2.51
CA SER A 139 5.85 0.30 1.89
C SER A 139 6.82 0.99 0.95
N GLY A 140 8.08 1.15 1.36
CA GLY A 140 9.14 1.70 0.51
C GLY A 140 9.42 0.82 -0.69
N THR A 141 9.49 -0.50 -0.52
CA THR A 141 9.69 -1.41 -1.65
C THR A 141 8.54 -1.34 -2.65
N PHE A 142 7.28 -1.29 -2.19
CA PHE A 142 6.12 -1.14 -3.06
C PHE A 142 6.15 0.18 -3.84
N VAL A 143 6.37 1.31 -3.14
CA VAL A 143 6.40 2.64 -3.79
C VAL A 143 7.55 2.74 -4.77
N ALA A 144 8.74 2.23 -4.43
CA ALA A 144 9.87 2.20 -5.34
C ALA A 144 9.55 1.35 -6.57
N LEU A 145 9.03 0.13 -6.39
CA LEU A 145 8.70 -0.76 -7.50
C LEU A 145 7.65 -0.15 -8.43
N ASP A 146 6.60 0.45 -7.88
CA ASP A 146 5.57 1.12 -8.66
C ASP A 146 6.13 2.31 -9.45
N ARG A 147 6.94 3.19 -8.83
CA ARG A 147 7.61 4.30 -9.55
C ARG A 147 8.51 3.81 -10.67
N LEU A 148 9.30 2.77 -10.41
CA LEU A 148 10.23 2.20 -11.40
C LEU A 148 9.48 1.55 -12.58
N LEU A 149 8.39 0.83 -12.32
CA LEU A 149 7.58 0.23 -13.39
C LEU A 149 6.88 1.29 -14.24
N GLN A 150 6.43 2.40 -13.64
CA GLN A 150 5.93 3.55 -14.40
C GLN A 150 7.01 4.21 -15.27
N HIS A 151 8.25 4.28 -14.77
CA HIS A 151 9.38 4.89 -15.46
C HIS A 151 9.86 4.05 -16.65
N ILE A 152 10.10 2.75 -16.45
CA ILE A 152 10.54 1.83 -17.52
C ILE A 152 9.47 1.68 -18.62
N GLY A 153 8.19 1.94 -18.31
CA GLY A 153 7.14 2.00 -19.32
C GLY A 153 7.25 3.20 -20.28
N LYS A 154 8.09 4.20 -19.96
CA LYS A 154 8.25 5.46 -20.72
C LYS A 154 9.68 5.74 -21.15
N HIS A 155 10.65 5.10 -20.51
CA HIS A 155 12.08 5.35 -20.67
C HIS A 155 12.84 4.02 -20.77
N ASP A 156 14.00 4.05 -21.41
CA ASP A 156 14.91 2.91 -21.62
C ASP A 156 15.94 2.73 -20.50
N TRP A 157 15.99 3.66 -19.53
CA TRP A 157 16.87 3.61 -18.37
C TRP A 157 16.06 3.53 -17.07
N CYS A 158 16.75 3.25 -15.96
CA CYS A 158 16.13 3.16 -14.64
C CYS A 158 17.19 3.45 -13.57
N ASP A 159 16.98 4.49 -12.76
CA ASP A 159 17.82 4.78 -11.59
C ASP A 159 17.15 4.36 -10.30
N VAL A 160 17.44 3.11 -9.93
CA VAL A 160 16.93 2.52 -8.71
C VAL A 160 17.50 3.22 -7.47
N PHE A 161 18.78 3.58 -7.48
CA PHE A 161 19.43 4.20 -6.34
C PHE A 161 18.91 5.62 -6.10
N GLY A 162 18.85 6.43 -7.15
CA GLY A 162 18.28 7.78 -7.12
C GLY A 162 16.82 7.76 -6.67
N THR A 163 16.02 6.79 -7.11
CA THR A 163 14.63 6.63 -6.65
C THR A 163 14.55 6.41 -5.14
N VAL A 164 15.39 5.53 -4.58
CA VAL A 164 15.42 5.27 -3.13
C VAL A 164 15.94 6.48 -2.35
N CYS A 165 16.98 7.15 -2.87
CA CYS A 165 17.51 8.38 -2.27
C CYS A 165 16.44 9.49 -2.21
N ASP A 166 15.72 9.73 -3.30
CA ASP A 166 14.60 10.69 -3.36
C ASP A 166 13.47 10.33 -2.39
N MET A 167 13.14 9.04 -2.24
CA MET A 167 12.14 8.62 -1.26
C MET A 167 12.58 8.90 0.19
N ARG A 168 13.89 8.81 0.48
CA ARG A 168 14.45 9.08 1.81
C ARG A 168 14.50 10.56 2.17
N THR A 169 14.47 11.49 1.20
CA THR A 169 14.34 12.93 1.49
C THR A 169 12.95 13.31 1.98
N HIS A 170 11.93 12.54 1.61
CA HIS A 170 10.53 12.80 1.97
C HIS A 170 10.06 12.02 3.22
N ARG A 171 10.65 10.85 3.52
CA ARG A 171 10.39 10.09 4.75
C ARG A 171 11.64 9.30 5.18
N CYS A 172 12.08 9.53 6.41
CA CYS A 172 13.25 8.84 6.96
C CYS A 172 13.05 7.31 6.94
N HIS A 173 14.12 6.56 6.62
CA HIS A 173 14.15 5.09 6.60
C HIS A 173 13.26 4.38 5.56
N MET A 174 12.81 5.06 4.50
CA MET A 174 12.24 4.38 3.35
C MET A 174 13.23 3.33 2.82
N ILE A 175 12.79 2.07 2.80
CA ILE A 175 13.59 0.84 2.61
C ILE A 175 14.66 0.65 3.70
N TRP A 176 14.34 -0.21 4.68
CA TRP A 176 15.09 -0.37 5.94
C TRP A 176 16.24 -1.41 5.88
N ASN A 177 16.15 -2.47 5.06
CA ASN A 177 17.16 -3.54 5.06
C ASN A 177 18.04 -3.56 3.80
N GLN A 178 19.35 -3.78 4.00
CA GLN A 178 20.38 -3.88 2.94
C GLN A 178 20.08 -4.98 1.90
N VAL A 179 19.32 -6.01 2.28
CA VAL A 179 18.85 -7.07 1.39
C VAL A 179 18.00 -6.49 0.25
N SER A 180 17.11 -5.52 0.52
CA SER A 180 16.29 -4.90 -0.53
C SER A 180 17.11 -4.11 -1.58
N ILE A 181 18.28 -3.62 -1.21
CA ILE A 181 19.22 -2.91 -2.11
C ILE A 181 20.01 -3.91 -2.97
N ALA A 182 20.38 -5.07 -2.43
CA ALA A 182 21.05 -6.14 -3.18
C ALA A 182 20.13 -6.78 -4.24
N PHE A 183 18.84 -6.99 -3.90
CA PHE A 183 17.84 -7.54 -4.82
C PHE A 183 17.55 -6.64 -6.04
N GLN A 184 17.70 -5.33 -5.90
CA GLN A 184 17.55 -4.40 -7.02
C GLN A 184 18.72 -4.49 -8.02
N LYS A 185 19.93 -4.77 -7.55
CA LYS A 185 21.11 -4.95 -8.41
C LYS A 185 21.06 -6.26 -9.22
N GLN A 186 20.49 -7.32 -8.66
CA GLN A 186 20.56 -8.66 -9.25
C GLN A 186 19.61 -8.86 -10.46
N LYS A 187 18.59 -8.01 -10.63
CA LYS A 187 17.58 -8.16 -11.70
C LYS A 187 17.81 -7.33 -12.96
N ILE A 188 18.71 -6.33 -12.93
CA ILE A 188 19.08 -5.59 -14.14
C ILE A 188 19.90 -6.48 -15.10
N HIS A 189 20.59 -7.50 -14.58
CA HIS A 189 21.35 -8.46 -15.40
C HIS A 189 20.54 -9.59 -16.05
N MET A 190 19.25 -9.76 -15.73
CA MET A 190 18.42 -10.83 -16.33
C MET A 190 17.54 -10.35 -17.50
N HIS A 191 17.69 -9.08 -17.91
CA HIS A 191 16.96 -8.50 -19.05
C HIS A 191 17.88 -7.83 -20.09
N THR A 192 19.17 -8.18 -20.09
CA THR A 192 20.07 -8.08 -21.25
C THR A 192 20.29 -9.47 -21.81
#